data_AF-A0A811RB46-F1
#
_entry.id   AF-A0A811RB46-F1
#
_cell.length_a   1.000
_cell.length_b   1.000
_cell.length_c   1.000
_cell.angle_alpha   90.00
_cell.angle_beta   90.00
_cell.angle_gamma   90.00
#
_symmetry.space_group_name_H-M   'P 1'
#
loop_
_entity.id
_entity.type
_entity.pdbx_description
1 polymer ?
#
loop_
_entity_poly.entity_id
_entity_poly.type
_entity_poly.pdbx_seq_one_letter_code
_entity_poly.pdbx_strand_id
1 'polypeptide(L)'
;MKACTTSLESTVKAAMEMLGTTSSQLQGGGGDYVWATTSALPRGGLLPRRDRSAWGYKAYMVSLSGRHEGPTVSMLAFCHFDTSGWNPMHPAFQILNTHPGGSTPVCHFMSYGNLAFVKKAGTA
;
A
#
# COMPACT_ATOMS: atom_id res chain seq x y z
N MET A 1 -11.91 -3.84 -7.19
CA MET A 1 -11.86 -2.39 -7.49
C MET A 1 -10.39 -1.97 -7.47
N LYS A 2 -9.83 -1.41 -8.55
CA LYS A 2 -8.45 -0.87 -8.54
C LYS A 2 -8.52 0.56 -8.00
N ALA A 3 -8.23 0.75 -6.72
CA ALA A 3 -8.12 2.07 -6.13
C ALA A 3 -6.65 2.49 -6.14
N CYS A 4 -6.38 3.67 -6.70
CA CYS A 4 -5.12 4.37 -6.50
C CYS A 4 -5.35 5.41 -5.39
N THR A 5 -4.33 5.71 -4.61
CA THR A 5 -4.34 6.77 -3.60
C THR A 5 -3.00 7.50 -3.59
N THR A 6 -2.91 8.59 -2.85
CA THR A 6 -1.70 9.41 -2.75
C THR A 6 -0.76 9.00 -1.60
N SER A 7 -1.10 7.95 -0.84
CA SER A 7 -0.28 7.47 0.28
C SER A 7 -0.60 6.02 0.67
N LEU A 8 0.34 5.36 1.36
CA LEU A 8 0.08 4.02 1.92
C LEU A 8 -1.07 4.07 2.94
N GLU A 9 -1.11 5.10 3.78
CA GLU A 9 -2.13 5.28 4.82
C GLU A 9 -3.52 5.40 4.20
N SER A 10 -3.67 6.23 3.17
CA SER A 10 -4.92 6.37 2.41
C SER A 10 -5.31 5.05 1.73
N THR A 11 -4.33 4.28 1.24
CA THR A 11 -4.57 2.94 0.66
C THR A 11 -5.15 1.98 1.71
N VAL A 12 -4.56 1.93 2.91
CA VAL A 12 -5.02 1.08 4.01
C VAL A 12 -6.41 1.52 4.49
N LYS A 13 -6.62 2.83 4.67
CA LYS A 13 -7.91 3.39 5.09
C LYS A 13 -9.03 3.04 4.10
N ALA A 14 -8.77 3.18 2.79
CA ALA A 14 -9.75 2.80 1.77
C ALA A 14 -10.11 1.31 1.83
N ALA A 15 -9.15 0.42 2.10
CA ALA A 15 -9.43 -1.01 2.27
C ALA A 15 -10.27 -1.28 3.54
N MET A 16 -9.96 -0.62 4.65
CA MET A 16 -10.76 -0.70 5.87
C MET A 16 -12.21 -0.25 5.64
N GLU A 17 -12.40 0.86 4.92
CA GLU A 17 -13.73 1.37 4.57
C GLU A 17 -14.50 0.40 3.65
N MET A 18 -13.84 -0.22 2.66
CA MET A 18 -14.46 -1.24 1.80
C MET A 18 -14.88 -2.50 2.56
N LEU A 19 -14.18 -2.83 3.66
CA LEU A 19 -14.56 -3.92 4.57
C LEU A 19 -15.70 -3.53 5.52
N GLY A 20 -16.24 -2.32 5.40
CA GLY A 20 -17.34 -1.83 6.26
C GLY A 20 -16.86 -1.30 7.61
N THR A 21 -15.55 -1.11 7.81
CA THR A 21 -15.03 -0.54 9.06
C THR A 21 -14.85 0.96 8.91
N THR A 22 -15.67 1.75 9.62
CA THR A 22 -15.61 3.22 9.60
C THR A 22 -14.95 3.75 10.88
N SER A 23 -14.22 4.88 10.76
CA SER A 23 -13.55 5.55 11.89
C SER A 23 -14.52 5.96 13.03
N SER A 24 -15.83 6.02 12.79
CA SER A 24 -16.86 6.34 13.78
C SER A 24 -17.13 5.21 14.78
N GLN A 25 -16.66 3.98 14.52
CA GLN A 25 -16.84 2.85 15.44
C GLN A 25 -15.81 2.83 16.59
N LEU A 26 -14.86 3.77 16.59
CA LEU A 26 -13.85 3.94 17.64
C LEU A 26 -14.38 4.68 18.89
N GLN A 27 -15.56 5.31 18.80
CA GLN A 27 -16.20 6.02 19.91
C GLN A 27 -17.49 5.28 20.35
N GLY A 28 -17.31 4.18 21.07
CA GLY A 28 -18.33 3.73 22.04
C GLY A 28 -19.52 2.91 21.53
N GLY A 29 -19.29 1.83 20.78
CA GLY A 29 -20.35 0.84 20.52
C GLY A 29 -19.77 -0.44 19.93
N GLY A 30 -20.17 -1.60 20.46
CA GLY A 30 -19.62 -2.92 20.11
C GLY A 30 -19.82 -3.34 18.66
N GLY A 31 -19.02 -2.78 17.74
CA GLY A 31 -18.89 -3.25 16.36
C GLY A 31 -17.53 -3.87 16.09
N ASP A 32 -17.45 -4.63 15.00
CA ASP A 32 -16.24 -5.33 14.54
C ASP A 32 -15.13 -4.33 14.20
N TYR A 33 -14.07 -4.31 15.02
CA TYR A 33 -12.86 -3.54 14.72
C TYR A 33 -11.89 -4.38 13.89
N VAL A 34 -11.41 -3.80 12.79
CA VAL A 34 -10.32 -4.36 11.98
C VAL A 34 -9.07 -3.54 12.27
N TRP A 35 -7.96 -4.23 12.51
CA TRP A 35 -6.65 -3.60 12.63
C TRP A 35 -5.78 -3.96 11.44
N ALA A 36 -4.92 -3.04 11.03
CA ALA A 36 -3.94 -3.25 9.98
C ALA A 36 -2.52 -3.17 10.54
N THR A 37 -1.69 -4.11 10.11
CA THR A 37 -0.23 -3.97 10.21
C THR A 37 0.34 -3.77 8.83
N THR A 38 1.35 -2.91 8.75
CA THR A 38 2.11 -2.72 7.52
C THR A 38 3.57 -2.99 7.78
N SER A 39 4.20 -3.75 6.90
CA SER A 39 5.65 -3.98 6.93
C SER A 39 6.23 -3.75 5.54
N ALA A 40 7.29 -2.96 5.47
CA ALA A 40 8.03 -2.78 4.23
C ALA A 40 8.78 -4.07 3.91
N LEU A 41 8.65 -4.58 2.68
CA LEU A 41 9.35 -5.79 2.30
C LEU A 41 10.85 -5.49 2.13
N PRO A 42 11.74 -6.18 2.87
CA PRO A 42 13.17 -5.97 2.76
C PRO A 42 13.65 -6.37 1.37
N ARG A 43 14.44 -5.50 0.73
CA ARG A 43 15.11 -5.85 -0.53
C ARG A 43 16.46 -6.50 -0.22
N GLY A 44 16.71 -7.68 -0.78
CA GLY A 44 18.04 -8.27 -0.75
C GLY A 44 19.03 -7.49 -1.61
N GLY A 45 19.84 -6.64 -0.97
CA GLY A 45 20.94 -5.93 -1.63
C GLY A 45 21.71 -5.03 -0.67
N LEU A 46 23.00 -5.29 -0.54
CA LEU A 46 23.97 -4.53 0.25
C LEU A 46 24.35 -3.25 -0.52
N LEU A 47 23.45 -2.26 -0.59
CA LEU A 47 23.82 -0.93 -1.09
C LEU A 47 23.57 0.13 -0.02
N PRO A 48 24.48 1.13 0.12
CA PRO A 48 24.45 2.08 1.20
C PRO A 48 23.12 2.84 1.18
N ARG A 49 22.54 2.99 2.36
CA ARG A 49 21.33 3.78 2.59
C ARG A 49 21.60 5.24 2.24
N ARG A 50 21.44 5.60 0.96
CA ARG A 50 20.96 6.94 0.63
C ARG A 50 19.47 6.92 0.90
N ASP A 51 19.12 7.51 2.04
CA ASP A 51 17.81 8.12 2.27
C ASP A 51 17.38 8.87 0.99
N ARG A 52 16.11 8.71 0.62
CA ARG A 52 15.50 8.76 -0.73
C ARG A 52 15.67 7.48 -1.54
N SER A 53 14.66 6.62 -1.43
CA SER A 53 14.04 5.92 -2.57
C SER A 53 14.99 5.60 -3.73
N ALA A 54 15.99 4.73 -3.52
CA ALA A 54 16.91 4.32 -4.58
C ALA A 54 16.21 3.61 -5.78
N TRP A 55 14.91 3.34 -5.64
CA TRP A 55 14.02 2.92 -6.72
C TRP A 55 12.73 3.71 -6.58
N GLY A 56 12.17 4.15 -7.69
CA GLY A 56 10.94 4.94 -7.79
C GLY A 56 9.67 4.29 -7.21
N TYR A 57 9.78 3.19 -6.46
CA TYR A 57 8.67 2.54 -5.79
C TYR A 57 9.10 1.83 -4.50
N LYS A 58 8.15 1.46 -3.64
CA LYS A 58 8.31 0.52 -2.50
C LYS A 58 7.12 -0.44 -2.45
N ALA A 59 7.35 -1.64 -1.91
CA ALA A 59 6.34 -2.66 -1.69
C ALA A 59 6.14 -2.87 -0.19
N TYR A 60 4.89 -3.03 0.21
CA TYR A 60 4.46 -3.20 1.60
C TYR A 60 3.56 -4.41 1.68
N MET A 61 3.80 -5.26 2.67
CA MET A 61 2.85 -6.26 3.09
C MET A 61 1.89 -5.61 4.09
N VAL A 62 0.60 -5.63 3.79
CA VAL A 62 -0.47 -5.13 4.64
C VAL A 62 -1.27 -6.33 5.11
N SER A 63 -1.31 -6.57 6.42
CA SER A 63 -2.14 -7.63 7.01
C SER A 63 -3.31 -7.00 7.75
N LEU A 64 -4.52 -7.36 7.35
CA LEU A 64 -5.76 -6.97 8.00
C LEU A 64 -6.26 -8.15 8.85
N SER A 65 -6.62 -7.90 10.10
CA SER A 65 -7.20 -8.93 10.97
C SER A 65 -8.41 -8.40 11.73
N GLY A 66 -9.39 -9.29 11.94
CA GLY A 66 -10.56 -9.02 12.77
C GLY A 66 -10.30 -9.19 14.27
N ARG A 67 -11.30 -8.78 15.08
CA ARG A 67 -11.32 -8.85 16.54
C ARG A 67 -11.14 -10.25 17.13
N HIS A 68 -11.83 -11.22 16.56
CA HIS A 68 -11.74 -12.62 16.97
C HIS A 68 -10.72 -13.30 16.07
N GLU A 69 -9.77 -14.03 16.67
CA GLU A 69 -8.74 -14.77 15.92
C GLU A 69 -9.39 -15.53 14.77
N GLY A 70 -9.14 -15.02 13.56
CA GLY A 70 -9.85 -15.34 12.35
C GLY A 70 -8.95 -15.05 11.14
N PRO A 71 -9.38 -15.39 9.93
CA PRO A 71 -8.51 -15.34 8.76
C PRO A 71 -7.92 -13.93 8.58
N THR A 72 -6.60 -13.84 8.67
CA THR A 72 -5.84 -12.65 8.34
C THR A 72 -5.71 -12.56 6.83
N VAL A 73 -6.08 -11.42 6.25
CA VAL A 73 -5.86 -11.19 4.82
C VAL A 73 -4.58 -10.39 4.69
N SER A 74 -3.57 -11.00 4.07
CA SER A 74 -2.34 -10.30 3.68
C SER A 74 -2.41 -9.88 2.23
N MET A 75 -2.18 -8.60 1.97
CA MET A 75 -2.20 -7.99 0.65
C MET A 75 -0.88 -7.25 0.40
N LEU A 76 -0.47 -7.18 -0.86
CA LEU A 76 0.66 -6.35 -1.26
C LEU A 76 0.18 -4.99 -1.73
N ALA A 77 0.70 -3.93 -1.12
CA ALA A 77 0.56 -2.57 -1.59
C ALA A 77 1.88 -2.10 -2.23
N PHE A 78 1.76 -1.41 -3.35
CA PHE A 78 2.87 -0.72 -3.99
C PHE A 78 2.66 0.78 -3.89
N CYS A 79 3.72 1.51 -3.59
CA CYS A 79 3.76 2.97 -3.69
C CYS A 79 4.84 3.37 -4.66
N HIS A 80 4.50 4.14 -5.69
CA HIS A 80 5.39 4.69 -6.69
C HIS A 80 5.73 6.13 -6.31
N PHE A 81 6.98 6.38 -5.92
CA PHE A 81 7.51 7.68 -5.52
C PHE A 81 8.14 8.46 -6.67
N ASP A 82 8.44 7.80 -7.78
CA ASP A 82 8.86 8.43 -9.02
C ASP A 82 7.96 7.95 -10.15
N THR A 83 7.10 8.85 -10.61
CA THR A 83 6.18 8.65 -11.72
C THR A 83 6.57 9.50 -12.93
N SER A 84 7.77 10.10 -12.94
CA SER A 84 8.22 11.00 -14.02
C SER A 84 8.21 10.34 -15.40
N GLY A 85 8.51 9.04 -15.45
CA GLY A 85 8.46 8.25 -16.69
C GLY A 85 7.10 7.66 -17.03
N TRP A 86 6.04 7.93 -16.26
CA TRP A 86 4.70 7.39 -16.55
C TRP A 86 4.05 8.15 -17.70
N ASN A 87 3.21 7.46 -18.47
CA ASN A 87 2.37 8.09 -19.49
C ASN A 87 1.50 9.18 -18.84
N PRO A 88 1.53 10.45 -19.29
CA PRO A 88 0.67 11.51 -18.76
C PRO A 88 -0.84 11.19 -18.78
N MET A 89 -1.29 10.31 -19.69
CA MET A 89 -2.67 9.83 -19.77
C MET A 89 -2.96 8.61 -18.88
N HIS A 90 -2.03 8.21 -18.01
CA HIS A 90 -2.25 7.08 -17.11
C HIS A 90 -3.46 7.34 -16.21
N PRO A 91 -4.42 6.39 -16.06
CA PRO A 91 -5.68 6.63 -15.33
C PRO A 91 -5.50 7.12 -13.89
N ALA A 92 -4.41 6.74 -13.23
CA ALA A 92 -4.11 7.21 -11.87
C ALA A 92 -4.02 8.74 -11.77
N PHE A 93 -3.52 9.42 -12.81
CA PHE A 93 -3.41 10.88 -12.82
C PHE A 93 -4.76 11.57 -12.89
N GLN A 94 -5.72 10.98 -13.61
CA GLN A 94 -7.09 11.49 -13.68
C GLN A 94 -7.82 11.26 -12.35
N ILE A 95 -7.72 10.06 -11.78
CA ILE A 95 -8.40 9.69 -10.53
C ILE A 95 -7.87 10.51 -9.34
N LEU A 96 -6.55 10.70 -9.27
CA LEU A 96 -5.91 11.40 -8.15
C LEU A 96 -5.75 12.90 -8.39
N ASN A 97 -6.11 13.40 -9.58
CA ASN A 97 -5.84 14.76 -10.02
C ASN A 97 -4.36 15.16 -9.83
N THR A 98 -3.46 14.33 -10.35
CA THR A 98 -1.99 14.49 -10.26
C THR A 98 -1.36 14.41 -11.65
N HIS A 99 -0.03 14.55 -11.74
CA HIS A 99 0.72 14.45 -12.99
C HIS A 99 2.04 13.67 -12.81
N PRO A 100 2.68 13.19 -13.90
CA PRO A 100 4.01 12.59 -13.84
C PRO A 100 5.03 13.48 -13.15
N GLY A 101 5.87 12.89 -12.30
CA GLY A 101 7.02 13.57 -11.68
C GLY A 101 6.66 14.55 -10.55
N GLY A 102 5.39 14.58 -10.11
CA GLY A 102 5.00 15.30 -8.90
C GLY A 102 5.65 14.72 -7.63
N SER A 103 5.61 15.47 -6.53
CA SER A 103 6.13 15.02 -5.23
C SER A 103 5.22 14.00 -4.52
N THR A 104 3.99 13.85 -5.00
CA THR A 104 2.99 12.94 -4.42
C THR A 104 3.14 11.53 -4.99
N PRO A 105 3.28 10.49 -4.15
CA PRO A 105 3.39 9.13 -4.64
C PRO A 105 2.02 8.61 -5.12
N VAL A 106 2.05 7.61 -5.99
CA VAL A 106 0.86 6.84 -6.38
C VAL A 106 0.92 5.48 -5.71
N CYS A 107 0.00 5.22 -4.77
CA CYS A 107 -0.10 3.96 -4.04
C CYS A 107 -1.33 3.16 -4.44
N HIS A 108 -1.21 1.83 -4.48
CA HIS A 108 -2.34 0.93 -4.75
C HIS A 108 -2.10 -0.48 -4.20
N PHE A 109 -3.18 -1.23 -4.00
CA PHE A 109 -3.08 -2.67 -3.79
C PHE A 109 -2.84 -3.42 -5.11
N MET A 110 -2.02 -4.46 -5.06
CA MET A 110 -1.93 -5.45 -6.11
C MET A 110 -3.29 -6.15 -6.26
N SER A 111 -3.79 -6.28 -7.48
CA SER A 111 -5.06 -6.98 -7.68
C SER A 111 -4.90 -8.47 -7.37
N TYR A 112 -5.96 -9.09 -6.85
CA TYR A 112 -5.99 -10.52 -6.56
C TYR A 112 -5.54 -11.35 -7.78
N GLY A 113 -4.72 -12.37 -7.54
CA GLY A 113 -4.18 -13.25 -8.59
C GLY A 113 -2.95 -12.74 -9.33
N ASN A 114 -2.48 -11.51 -9.09
CA ASN A 114 -1.18 -11.08 -9.61
C ASN A 114 -0.03 -11.64 -8.77
N LEU A 115 1.08 -11.97 -9.43
CA LEU A 115 2.30 -12.44 -8.78
C LEU A 115 3.30 -11.30 -8.65
N ALA A 116 3.87 -11.14 -7.46
CA ALA A 116 5.08 -10.34 -7.25
C ALA A 116 6.20 -11.23 -6.74
N PHE A 117 7.34 -11.15 -7.42
CA PHE A 117 8.55 -11.82 -7.00
C PHE A 117 9.38 -10.86 -6.15
N VAL A 118 9.55 -11.20 -4.88
CA VAL A 118 10.36 -10.43 -3.95
C VAL A 118 11.61 -11.23 -3.62
N LYS A 119 12.78 -10.65 -3.89
CA LYS A 119 14.05 -11.23 -3.47
C LYS A 119 14.19 -11.02 -1.97
N LYS A 120 13.93 -12.07 -1.19
CA LYS A 120 14.20 -12.08 0.25
C LYS A 120 15.67 -11.68 0.46
N ALA A 121 15.93 -10.73 1.35
CA ALA A 121 17.29 -10.47 1.79
C ALA A 121 17.83 -11.75 2.42
N GLY A 122 18.89 -12.31 1.82
CA GLY A 122 19.59 -13.44 2.41
C GLY A 122 20.11 -13.00 3.78
N THR A 123 19.82 -13.77 4.81
CA THR A 123 20.60 -13.75 6.04
C THR A 123 22.00 -14.24 5.66
N ALA A 124 22.95 -13.33 5.57
CA ALA A 124 24.37 -13.69 5.60
C ALA A 124 24.74 -14.14 7.01
#